data_AF-A0AAP4F665-F1
#
_entry.id   AF-A0AAP4F665-F1
#
_cell.length_a   1.000
_cell.length_b   1.000
_cell.length_c   1.000
_cell.angle_alpha   90.00
_cell.angle_beta   90.00
_cell.angle_gamma   90.00
#
_symmetry.space_group_name_H-M   'P 1'
#
loop_
_entity.id
_entity.type
_entity.pdbx_description
1 polymer ?
#
loop_
_entity_poly.entity_id
_entity_poly.type
_entity_poly.pdbx_seq_one_letter_code
_entity_poly.pdbx_strand_id
1 'polypeptide(L)'
;MIRFIDEHRNRFSIEFICQTLNTHREGGFLSSRGYRQSKARGLSSRALRDAALVEHFREVHSESYSVYGVRKKWRVLQHQGIDIGREQTARLMRSAGLSGKGKGEAPITTRKPKGPDLRPDLVNREFKALALIGCGWRTLPTYAPRKASCTPRW
;
A
#
# COMPACT_ATOMS: atom_id res chain seq x y z
N MET A 1 21.29 -19.18 -8.60
CA MET A 1 22.05 -20.33 -9.12
C MET A 1 21.81 -20.57 -10.61
N ILE A 2 20.56 -20.83 -11.05
CA ILE A 2 20.24 -21.09 -12.46
C ILE A 2 20.70 -19.93 -13.39
N ARG A 3 20.46 -18.68 -12.98
CA ARG A 3 20.91 -17.49 -13.73
C ARG A 3 22.42 -17.45 -13.96
N PHE A 4 23.22 -17.81 -12.96
CA PHE A 4 24.68 -17.83 -13.06
C PHE A 4 25.16 -18.89 -14.07
N ILE A 5 24.56 -20.08 -14.03
CA ILE A 5 24.81 -21.14 -15.02
C ILE A 5 24.44 -20.63 -16.42
N ASP A 6 23.29 -19.96 -16.57
CA ASP A 6 22.84 -19.42 -17.86
C ASP A 6 23.78 -18.38 -18.47
N GLU A 7 24.38 -17.53 -17.63
CA GLU A 7 25.34 -16.50 -18.04
C GLU A 7 26.67 -17.11 -18.51
N HIS A 8 27.10 -18.22 -17.89
CA HIS A 8 28.44 -18.80 -18.10
C HIS A 8 28.45 -20.04 -19.00
N ARG A 9 27.28 -20.58 -19.37
CA ARG A 9 27.13 -21.79 -20.20
C ARG A 9 27.78 -21.71 -21.59
N ASN A 10 28.03 -20.50 -22.10
CA ASN A 10 28.66 -20.29 -23.41
C ASN A 10 30.19 -20.37 -23.34
N ARG A 11 30.77 -20.21 -22.14
CA ARG A 11 32.22 -20.23 -21.92
C ARG A 11 32.71 -21.52 -21.28
N PHE A 12 31.88 -22.14 -20.45
CA PHE A 12 32.22 -23.37 -19.72
C PHE A 12 31.12 -24.41 -19.86
N SER A 13 31.49 -25.69 -19.76
CA SER A 13 30.50 -26.76 -19.73
C SER A 13 29.65 -26.67 -18.46
N ILE A 14 28.36 -27.03 -18.57
CA ILE A 14 27.42 -27.01 -17.43
C ILE A 14 27.91 -27.94 -16.30
N GLU A 15 28.54 -29.07 -16.67
CA GLU A 15 29.11 -30.04 -15.73
C GLU A 15 30.26 -29.42 -14.94
N PHE A 16 31.18 -28.71 -15.61
CA PHE A 16 32.26 -27.99 -14.95
C PHE A 16 31.73 -26.96 -13.96
N ILE A 17 30.78 -26.12 -14.39
CA ILE A 17 30.17 -25.09 -13.53
C ILE A 17 29.51 -25.73 -12.30
N CYS A 18 28.70 -26.78 -12.49
CA CYS A 18 28.03 -27.47 -11.37
C CYS A 18 29.04 -28.10 -10.41
N GLN A 19 30.12 -28.71 -10.92
CA GLN A 19 31.15 -29.34 -10.11
C GLN A 19 31.91 -28.31 -9.27
N THR A 20 32.40 -27.23 -9.89
CA THR A 20 33.10 -26.14 -9.18
C THR A 20 32.21 -25.49 -8.12
N LEU A 21 30.93 -25.27 -8.41
CA LEU A 21 29.99 -24.69 -7.45
C LEU A 21 29.72 -25.62 -6.25
N ASN A 22 29.62 -26.93 -6.47
CA ASN A 22 29.44 -27.88 -5.37
C ASN A 22 30.68 -27.98 -4.47
N THR A 23 31.90 -27.82 -5.03
CA THR A 23 33.15 -27.90 -4.27
C THR A 23 33.43 -26.65 -3.44
N HIS A 24 33.17 -25.46 -3.99
CA HIS A 24 33.61 -24.20 -3.36
C HIS A 24 32.50 -23.42 -2.66
N ARG A 25 31.24 -23.85 -2.76
CA ARG A 25 30.09 -23.11 -2.22
C ARG A 25 29.34 -23.95 -1.19
N GLU A 26 29.13 -23.36 -0.02
CA GLU A 26 28.28 -23.95 1.01
C GLU A 26 26.81 -24.00 0.55
N GLY A 27 26.15 -25.13 0.79
CA GLY A 27 24.72 -25.34 0.54
C GLY A 27 24.31 -25.72 -0.89
N GLY A 28 25.20 -26.30 -1.71
CA GLY A 28 24.90 -26.68 -3.10
C GLY A 28 24.92 -28.19 -3.37
N PHE A 29 23.76 -28.81 -3.59
CA PHE A 29 23.64 -30.05 -4.35
C PHE A 29 23.08 -29.71 -5.75
N LEU A 30 23.97 -29.29 -6.66
CA LEU A 30 23.63 -28.94 -8.04
C LEU A 30 24.03 -30.05 -8.99
N SER A 31 23.08 -30.56 -9.77
CA SER A 31 23.35 -31.52 -10.84
C SER A 31 23.00 -30.91 -12.20
N SER A 32 23.76 -31.29 -13.23
CA SER A 32 23.49 -30.93 -14.62
C SER A 32 22.07 -31.36 -15.04
N ARG A 33 21.64 -32.55 -14.61
CA ARG A 33 20.27 -33.06 -14.77
C ARG A 33 19.23 -32.15 -14.08
N GLY A 34 19.49 -31.71 -12.85
CA GLY A 34 18.63 -30.79 -12.12
C GLY A 34 18.49 -29.43 -12.80
N TYR A 35 19.59 -28.88 -13.34
CA TYR A 35 19.55 -27.67 -14.15
C TYR A 35 18.68 -27.85 -15.40
N ARG A 36 18.94 -28.91 -16.20
CA ARG A 36 18.18 -29.20 -17.42
C ARG A 36 16.69 -29.40 -17.12
N GLN A 37 16.37 -30.15 -16.06
CA GLN A 37 14.98 -30.33 -15.63
C GLN A 37 14.36 -29.00 -15.22
N SER A 38 15.08 -28.16 -14.48
CA SER A 38 14.56 -26.85 -14.10
C SER A 38 14.34 -25.91 -15.28
N LYS A 39 15.13 -26.02 -16.35
CA LYS A 39 14.94 -25.26 -17.59
C LYS A 39 13.80 -25.83 -18.44
N ALA A 40 13.60 -27.15 -18.39
CA ALA A 40 12.52 -27.84 -19.09
C ALA A 40 11.17 -27.73 -18.36
N ARG A 41 11.16 -27.43 -17.06
CA ARG A 41 9.94 -27.16 -16.30
C ARG A 41 9.26 -25.93 -16.91
N GLY A 42 8.18 -26.15 -17.64
CA GLY A 42 7.30 -25.10 -18.13
C GLY A 42 6.61 -24.35 -16.98
N LEU A 43 5.74 -23.41 -17.35
CA LEU A 43 4.93 -22.68 -16.38
C LEU A 43 4.09 -23.65 -15.54
N SER A 44 4.09 -23.46 -14.23
CA SER A 44 3.22 -24.24 -13.35
C SER A 44 1.74 -24.02 -13.70
N SER A 45 0.87 -24.99 -13.40
CA SER A 45 -0.58 -24.86 -13.60
C SER A 45 -1.17 -23.62 -12.92
N ARG A 46 -0.65 -23.25 -11.74
CA ARG A 46 -0.99 -21.99 -11.06
C ARG A 46 -0.55 -20.77 -11.88
N ALA A 47 0.68 -20.76 -12.39
CA ALA A 47 1.19 -19.65 -13.19
C ALA A 47 0.41 -19.46 -14.51
N LEU A 48 -0.02 -20.56 -15.14
CA LEU A 48 -0.88 -20.51 -16.32
C LEU A 48 -2.26 -19.89 -16.01
N ARG A 49 -2.90 -20.32 -14.91
CA ARG A 49 -4.17 -19.72 -14.46
C ARG A 49 -4.01 -18.25 -14.08
N ASP A 50 -2.94 -17.92 -13.35
CA ASP A 50 -2.64 -16.55 -12.96
C ASP A 50 -2.43 -15.66 -14.20
N ALA A 51 -1.75 -16.17 -15.25
CA ALA A 51 -1.56 -15.42 -16.50
C ALA A 51 -2.88 -15.11 -17.21
N ALA A 52 -3.78 -16.10 -17.32
CA ALA A 52 -5.11 -15.89 -17.89
C ALA A 52 -5.92 -14.86 -17.09
N LEU A 53 -5.85 -14.91 -15.76
CA LEU A 53 -6.51 -13.94 -14.88
C LEU A 53 -5.93 -12.53 -14.99
N VAL A 54 -4.63 -12.39 -15.23
CA VAL A 54 -3.98 -11.09 -15.37
C VAL A 54 -4.49 -10.34 -16.61
N GLU A 55 -4.79 -11.02 -17.72
CA GLU A 55 -5.36 -10.36 -18.90
C GLU A 55 -6.76 -9.83 -18.61
N HIS A 56 -7.64 -10.65 -18.01
CA HIS A 56 -8.96 -10.20 -17.57
C HIS A 56 -8.89 -9.02 -16.58
N PHE A 57 -7.86 -9.00 -15.74
CA PHE A 57 -7.62 -7.87 -14.83
C PHE A 57 -7.27 -6.61 -15.61
N ARG A 58 -6.50 -6.67 -16.69
CA ARG A 58 -6.14 -5.49 -17.48
C ARG A 58 -7.36 -4.92 -18.19
N GLU A 59 -8.20 -5.77 -18.75
CA GLU A 59 -9.47 -5.37 -19.40
C GLU A 59 -10.35 -4.59 -18.43
N VAL A 60 -10.71 -5.20 -17.29
CA VAL A 60 -11.52 -4.55 -16.24
C VAL A 60 -10.87 -3.26 -15.72
N HIS A 61 -9.53 -3.19 -15.68
CA HIS A 61 -8.82 -1.99 -15.24
C HIS A 61 -8.92 -0.84 -16.24
N SER A 62 -8.83 -1.16 -17.52
CA SER A 62 -8.95 -0.20 -18.62
C SER A 62 -10.37 0.37 -18.69
N GLU A 63 -11.40 -0.48 -18.55
CA GLU A 63 -12.81 -0.07 -18.49
C GLU A 63 -13.10 0.82 -17.27
N SER A 64 -12.40 0.58 -16.16
CA SER A 64 -12.58 1.32 -14.90
C SER A 64 -11.70 2.57 -14.79
N TYR A 65 -11.14 3.06 -15.90
CA TYR A 65 -10.26 4.26 -15.95
C TYR A 65 -9.10 4.22 -14.96
N SER A 66 -8.57 3.03 -14.66
CA SER A 66 -7.53 2.82 -13.65
C SER A 66 -7.88 3.26 -12.21
N VAL A 67 -9.17 3.51 -11.91
CA VAL A 67 -9.60 3.97 -10.58
C VAL A 67 -9.66 2.81 -9.58
N TYR A 68 -9.93 1.60 -10.05
CA TYR A 68 -10.19 0.46 -9.16
C TYR A 68 -8.90 -0.14 -8.61
N GLY A 69 -8.75 -0.03 -7.28
CA GLY A 69 -7.78 -0.78 -6.50
C GLY A 69 -8.27 -2.20 -6.15
N VAL A 70 -7.45 -2.92 -5.40
CA VAL A 70 -7.63 -4.34 -5.02
C VAL A 70 -9.05 -4.64 -4.53
N ARG A 71 -9.57 -3.88 -3.57
CA ARG A 71 -10.88 -4.15 -2.95
C ARG A 71 -12.05 -4.04 -3.94
N LYS A 72 -12.03 -3.04 -4.81
CA LYS A 72 -13.10 -2.84 -5.81
C LYS A 72 -13.01 -3.90 -6.89
N LYS A 73 -11.79 -4.16 -7.37
CA LYS A 73 -11.55 -5.15 -8.41
C LYS A 73 -11.93 -6.56 -7.98
N TRP A 74 -11.55 -6.96 -6.76
CA TRP A 74 -11.97 -8.23 -6.16
C TRP A 74 -13.50 -8.39 -6.12
N ARG A 75 -14.25 -7.35 -5.74
CA ARG A 75 -15.72 -7.39 -5.76
C ARG A 75 -16.28 -7.51 -7.17
N VAL A 76 -15.75 -6.77 -8.14
CA VAL A 76 -16.21 -6.85 -9.54
C VAL A 76 -16.03 -8.27 -10.08
N LEU A 77 -14.88 -8.88 -9.83
CA LEU A 77 -14.59 -10.26 -10.25
C LEU A 77 -15.52 -11.28 -9.60
N GLN A 78 -15.80 -11.11 -8.31
CA GLN A 78 -16.77 -11.95 -7.59
C GLN A 78 -18.19 -11.81 -8.18
N HIS A 79 -18.59 -10.59 -8.57
CA HIS A 79 -19.87 -10.38 -9.27
C HIS A 79 -19.91 -10.98 -10.68
N GLN A 80 -18.76 -11.15 -11.33
CA GLN A 80 -18.63 -11.86 -12.61
C GLN A 80 -18.55 -13.39 -12.44
N GLY A 81 -18.67 -13.91 -11.22
CA GLY A 81 -18.62 -15.35 -10.92
C GLY A 81 -17.21 -15.94 -10.87
N ILE A 82 -16.17 -15.10 -10.83
CA ILE A 82 -14.79 -15.56 -10.76
C ILE A 82 -14.38 -15.72 -9.29
N ASP A 83 -14.22 -16.96 -8.84
CA ASP A 83 -13.81 -17.27 -7.47
C ASP A 83 -12.31 -17.00 -7.24
N ILE A 84 -12.03 -15.80 -6.76
CA ILE A 84 -10.68 -15.34 -6.42
C ILE A 84 -10.69 -14.71 -5.02
N GLY A 85 -9.66 -15.02 -4.24
CA GLY A 85 -9.42 -14.40 -2.94
C GLY A 85 -8.89 -12.96 -3.03
N ARG A 86 -9.15 -12.15 -2.01
CA ARG A 86 -8.66 -10.76 -1.93
C ARG A 86 -7.14 -10.67 -2.07
N GLU A 87 -6.40 -11.52 -1.37
CA GLU A 87 -4.93 -11.54 -1.39
C GLU A 87 -4.37 -12.02 -2.72
N GLN A 88 -5.06 -12.97 -3.37
CA GLN A 88 -4.72 -13.38 -4.73
C GLN A 88 -4.89 -12.22 -5.71
N THR A 89 -5.97 -11.46 -5.60
CA THR A 89 -6.19 -10.24 -6.38
C THR A 89 -5.06 -9.24 -6.15
N ALA A 90 -4.67 -8.99 -4.89
CA ALA A 90 -3.58 -8.08 -4.54
C ALA A 90 -2.24 -8.52 -5.16
N ARG A 91 -1.92 -9.81 -5.05
CA ARG A 91 -0.72 -10.40 -5.65
C ARG A 91 -0.70 -10.25 -7.17
N LEU A 92 -1.81 -10.56 -7.84
CA LEU A 92 -1.93 -10.49 -9.30
C LEU A 92 -1.88 -9.06 -9.82
N MET A 93 -2.54 -8.12 -9.13
CA MET A 93 -2.43 -6.70 -9.45
C MET A 93 -0.98 -6.21 -9.33
N ARG A 94 -0.26 -6.62 -8.27
CA ARG A 94 1.15 -6.26 -8.09
C ARG A 94 2.05 -6.84 -9.18
N SER A 95 1.87 -8.12 -9.55
CA SER A 95 2.65 -8.73 -10.65
C SER A 95 2.34 -8.12 -12.01
N ALA A 96 1.12 -7.61 -12.20
CA ALA A 96 0.70 -6.96 -13.44
C ALA A 96 1.03 -5.45 -13.48
N GLY A 97 1.57 -4.87 -12.39
CA GLY A 97 1.84 -3.43 -12.31
C GLY A 97 0.58 -2.55 -12.21
N LEU A 98 -0.57 -3.12 -11.87
CA LEU A 98 -1.84 -2.42 -11.80
C LEU A 98 -2.05 -1.85 -10.39
N SER A 99 -2.33 -0.56 -10.30
CA SER A 99 -2.65 0.11 -9.04
C SER A 99 -3.93 0.93 -9.20
N GLY A 100 -4.74 0.97 -8.15
CA GLY A 100 -5.90 1.86 -8.13
C GLY A 100 -5.47 3.29 -7.82
N LYS A 101 -6.20 4.27 -8.37
CA LYS A 101 -6.00 5.67 -8.03
C LYS A 101 -6.18 5.90 -6.52
N GLY A 102 -5.14 6.41 -5.87
CA GLY A 102 -5.17 6.80 -4.46
C GLY A 102 -6.03 8.03 -4.21
N LYS A 103 -6.39 8.27 -2.95
CA LYS A 103 -6.95 9.57 -2.54
C LYS A 103 -5.85 10.61 -2.77
N GLY A 104 -6.12 11.59 -3.63
CA GLY A 104 -5.20 12.70 -3.85
C GLY A 104 -4.95 13.49 -2.56
N GLU A 105 -4.03 14.44 -2.62
CA GLU A 105 -3.80 15.36 -1.50
C GLU A 105 -5.10 16.08 -1.12
N ALA A 106 -5.32 16.26 0.18
CA ALA A 106 -6.45 17.06 0.63
C ALA A 106 -6.24 18.52 0.15
N PRO A 107 -7.28 19.18 -0.39
CA PRO A 107 -7.14 20.57 -0.80
C PRO A 107 -6.74 21.42 0.41
N ILE A 108 -5.70 22.23 0.24
CA ILE A 108 -5.28 23.21 1.24
C ILE A 108 -6.26 24.38 1.18
N THR A 109 -7.27 24.37 2.05
CA THR A 109 -8.32 25.41 2.10
C THR A 109 -7.81 26.73 2.67
N THR A 110 -6.80 26.68 3.54
CA THR A 110 -6.32 27.84 4.29
C THR A 110 -4.83 28.05 4.05
N ARG A 111 -4.48 29.16 3.41
CA ARG A 111 -3.10 29.64 3.31
C ARG A 111 -2.93 30.79 4.29
N LYS A 112 -1.93 30.71 5.17
CA LYS A 112 -1.62 31.82 6.08
C LYS A 112 -1.25 33.07 5.25
N PRO A 113 -1.74 34.27 5.62
CA PRO A 113 -1.29 35.50 4.99
C PRO A 113 0.22 35.69 5.22
N LYS A 114 0.93 36.18 4.20
CA LYS A 114 2.39 36.39 4.26
C LYS A 114 2.80 37.67 5.00
N GLY A 115 1.84 38.54 5.33
CA GLY A 115 2.09 39.82 5.98
C GLY A 115 1.31 39.98 7.29
N PRO A 116 1.64 41.01 8.08
CA PRO A 116 0.88 41.36 9.28
C PRO A 116 -0.58 41.69 8.91
N ASP A 117 -1.53 41.28 9.76
CA ASP A 117 -2.93 41.64 9.58
C ASP A 117 -3.12 43.12 9.96
N LEU A 118 -3.38 43.96 8.97
CA LEU A 118 -3.54 45.42 9.13
C LEU A 118 -5.02 45.83 9.29
N ARG A 119 -5.94 44.87 9.43
CA ARG A 119 -7.36 45.18 9.59
C ARG A 119 -7.61 45.84 10.96
N PRO A 120 -8.28 47.01 11.00
CA PRO A 120 -8.59 47.67 12.26
C PRO A 120 -9.59 46.83 13.06
N ASP A 121 -9.29 46.58 14.34
CA ASP A 121 -10.24 45.93 15.26
C ASP A 121 -11.30 46.93 15.69
N LEU A 122 -12.44 46.92 15.01
CA LEU A 122 -13.56 47.80 15.28
C LEU A 122 -14.27 47.52 16.62
N VAL A 123 -13.88 46.45 17.32
CA VAL A 123 -14.52 46.01 18.56
C VAL A 123 -13.62 46.25 19.79
N ASN A 124 -12.45 46.89 19.63
CA ASN A 124 -11.51 47.21 20.72
C ASN A 124 -11.31 46.05 21.71
N ARG A 125 -11.04 44.85 21.20
CA ARG A 125 -10.86 43.66 22.03
C ARG A 125 -9.42 43.57 22.50
N GLU A 126 -9.22 43.54 23.81
CA GLU A 126 -7.90 43.29 24.39
C GLU A 126 -7.55 41.80 24.31
N PHE A 127 -6.90 41.37 23.24
CA PHE A 127 -6.29 40.03 23.14
C PHE A 127 -4.93 39.98 23.86
N LYS A 128 -4.88 40.33 25.15
CA LYS A 128 -3.69 40.10 25.98
C LYS A 128 -3.72 38.67 26.50
N ALA A 129 -2.90 37.79 25.91
CA ALA A 129 -2.56 36.54 26.58
C ALA A 129 -1.67 36.88 27.79
N LEU A 130 -2.15 36.59 29.00
CA LEU A 130 -1.28 36.63 30.19
C LEU A 130 -0.16 35.62 29.95
N ALA A 131 1.05 36.14 29.75
CA ALA A 131 2.27 35.36 29.74
C ALA A 131 2.56 34.88 31.17
N LEU A 132 1.76 33.94 31.66
CA LEU A 132 2.09 33.15 32.84
C LEU A 132 2.94 31.97 32.38
N ILE A 133 4.24 32.20 32.55
CA ILE A 133 5.29 31.24 32.90
C ILE A 133 4.74 29.85 33.25
N GLY A 134 5.13 28.84 32.47
CA GLY A 134 5.24 27.46 32.94
C GLY A 134 3.95 26.64 33.02
N CYS A 135 3.87 25.63 32.15
CA CYS A 135 3.31 24.30 32.41
C CYS A 135 1.85 24.19 32.90
N GLY A 136 0.97 23.73 32.01
CA GLY A 136 -0.23 22.96 32.41
C GLY A 136 -1.48 23.25 31.59
N TRP A 137 -1.67 22.54 30.48
CA TRP A 137 -2.95 22.56 29.78
C TRP A 137 -4.00 21.83 30.61
N ARG A 138 -4.90 22.58 31.23
CA ARG A 138 -6.20 22.04 31.66
C ARG A 138 -7.28 23.11 31.50
N THR A 139 -7.91 23.13 30.34
CA THR A 139 -9.19 23.80 30.14
C THR A 139 -10.30 22.83 30.55
N LEU A 140 -10.96 23.09 31.67
CA LEU A 140 -12.34 22.65 31.89
C LEU A 140 -13.26 23.81 31.52
N PRO A 141 -14.33 23.59 30.73
CA PRO A 141 -15.35 24.60 30.53
C PRO A 141 -16.22 24.70 31.79
N THR A 142 -16.21 25.87 32.43
CA THR A 142 -17.10 26.19 33.56
C THR A 142 -18.54 26.29 33.05
N TYR A 143 -19.38 25.31 33.38
CA TYR A 143 -20.82 25.42 33.24
C TYR A 143 -21.40 26.13 34.47
N ALA A 144 -22.09 27.25 34.27
CA ALA A 144 -22.77 27.97 35.35
C ALA A 144 -24.07 27.23 35.75
N PRO A 145 -24.33 26.94 37.05
CA PRO A 145 -25.58 26.31 37.45
C PRO A 145 -26.72 27.35 37.44
N ARG A 146 -27.78 26.99 36.71
CA ARG A 146 -29.08 27.66 36.69
C ARG A 146 -29.77 27.45 38.04
N LYS A 147 -30.14 28.54 38.73
CA LYS A 147 -30.90 28.51 39.98
C LYS A 147 -32.27 27.86 39.73
N ALA A 148 -32.58 26.78 40.44
CA ALA A 148 -33.93 26.29 40.62
C ALA A 148 -34.18 26.19 42.13
N SER A 149 -34.81 27.23 42.66
CA SER A 149 -35.51 27.19 43.94
C SER A 149 -36.79 26.37 43.76
N CYS A 150 -36.96 25.30 44.52
CA CYS A 150 -38.26 24.86 45.06
C CYS A 150 -38.02 23.83 46.17
N THR A 151 -38.44 24.23 47.37
CA THR A 151 -38.43 23.47 48.62
C THR A 151 -39.34 22.24 48.57
N PRO A 152 -39.04 21.17 49.32
CA PRO A 152 -39.92 20.01 49.46
C PRO A 152 -40.99 20.29 50.52
N ARG A 153 -42.24 19.89 50.24
CA ARG A 153 -43.29 19.80 51.26
C ARG A 153 -44.16 18.56 51.00
N TRP A 154 -43.88 17.55 51.83
CA TRP A 154 -44.54 16.26 52.08
C TRP A 154 -44.57 15.23 50.95
#